data_AF-A0A1H5T088-F1
#
_entry.id   AF-A0A1H5T088-F1
#
_cell.length_a   1.000
_cell.length_b   1.000
_cell.length_c   1.000
_cell.angle_alpha   90.00
_cell.angle_beta   90.00
_cell.angle_gamma   90.00
#
_symmetry.space_group_name_H-M   'P 1'
#
loop_
_entity.id
_entity.type
_entity.pdbx_description
1 polymer ?
#
loop_
_entity_poly.entity_id
_entity_poly.type
_entity_poly.pdbx_seq_one_letter_code
_entity_poly.pdbx_strand_id
1 'polypeptide(L)'
;MTSPPLTDHAPAAEVGLLGASPIDFYRHTMSSSNLLRYLKIKVHHLIQDYDWARISVTAGYDRHCMVSAHEKNDKLFNWQRPTAHVQGNHLIVKCFPGVDYVHHYALIIATYLNMVGRYRGQVDYRLPSEHACRSAVDRLDIDASTDDLIVVGWGLERFVNGTTWVHGPGHAWQRTNIDGRRVLYLGYLHSIWGDVAGRVVARLATLGARRVIYVGKVGSLDPRIAPNTCLATGNSSVLSDGQVTWPDFFGGLAAGQSDVRSGVHVTSPSILFEDTNWLARQHGHRFVDPEIGHMGRAAHTAGIEFGFLHVISNNLARHYPEDLSNERLHTVVERRAQLLDRIHEIIRLRLRSIPATQASEGTNA
;
A
#
# COMPACT_ATOMS: atom_id res chain seq x y z
N MET A 1 -54.17 11.31 -17.73
CA MET A 1 -53.65 10.37 -16.72
C MET A 1 -52.85 9.33 -17.50
N THR A 2 -51.53 9.35 -17.51
CA THR A 2 -50.66 8.89 -16.41
C THR A 2 -49.28 9.53 -16.50
N SER A 3 -48.86 10.20 -15.43
CA SER A 3 -47.49 10.66 -15.24
C SER A 3 -46.55 9.47 -15.04
N PRO A 4 -45.27 9.56 -15.47
CA PRO A 4 -44.28 8.53 -15.19
C PRO A 4 -43.95 8.50 -13.69
N PRO A 5 -43.56 7.34 -13.13
CA PRO A 5 -43.25 7.24 -11.72
C PRO A 5 -41.94 7.99 -11.43
N LEU A 6 -42.05 8.99 -10.55
CA LEU A 6 -40.92 9.55 -9.84
C LEU A 6 -40.28 8.40 -9.04
N THR A 7 -39.17 7.88 -9.53
CA THR A 7 -38.28 7.06 -8.72
C THR A 7 -37.67 7.95 -7.66
N ASP A 8 -38.30 7.91 -6.49
CA ASP A 8 -37.82 8.48 -5.25
C ASP A 8 -36.50 7.75 -4.91
N HIS A 9 -35.39 8.30 -5.40
CA HIS A 9 -34.07 7.88 -4.95
C HIS A 9 -33.94 8.30 -3.50
N ALA A 10 -34.25 7.36 -2.60
CA ALA A 10 -33.84 7.44 -1.22
C ALA A 10 -32.36 7.87 -1.18
N PRO A 11 -32.00 8.93 -0.45
CA PRO A 11 -30.61 9.34 -0.34
C PRO A 11 -29.81 8.15 0.18
N ALA A 12 -28.80 7.74 -0.60
CA ALA A 12 -27.81 6.78 -0.14
C ALA A 12 -27.32 7.24 1.22
N ALA A 13 -27.54 6.42 2.26
CA ALA A 13 -27.22 6.75 3.65
C ALA A 13 -25.83 7.38 3.71
N GLU A 14 -25.74 8.64 4.16
CA GLU A 14 -24.46 9.27 4.45
C GLU A 14 -23.76 8.38 5.47
N VAL A 15 -22.67 7.74 5.05
CA VAL A 15 -21.78 7.01 5.96
C VAL A 15 -21.31 8.02 6.99
N GLY A 16 -21.77 7.80 8.23
CA GLY A 16 -21.71 8.78 9.31
C GLY A 16 -20.28 9.25 9.61
N LEU A 17 -20.18 10.46 10.14
CA LEU A 17 -18.96 10.99 10.71
C LEU A 17 -18.49 10.09 11.88
N LEU A 18 -17.24 9.62 11.84
CA LEU A 18 -16.65 8.74 12.85
C LEU A 18 -15.60 9.48 13.66
N GLY A 19 -15.54 9.26 14.97
CA GLY A 19 -14.48 9.79 15.83
C GLY A 19 -13.22 8.89 15.79
N ALA A 20 -12.03 9.49 15.71
CA ALA A 20 -10.77 8.77 15.79
C ALA A 20 -10.22 8.80 17.22
N SER A 21 -10.04 7.63 17.82
CA SER A 21 -9.40 7.48 19.14
C SER A 21 -7.93 7.14 18.98
N PRO A 22 -7.02 7.73 19.78
CA PRO A 22 -5.62 7.36 19.77
C PRO A 22 -5.44 5.91 20.24
N ILE A 23 -4.39 5.26 19.75
CA ILE A 23 -4.01 3.93 20.23
C ILE A 23 -3.30 4.01 21.60
N ASP A 24 -3.23 2.87 22.29
CA ASP A 24 -2.34 2.71 23.44
C ASP A 24 -0.88 2.58 22.98
N PHE A 25 -0.21 3.73 22.88
CA PHE A 25 1.17 3.81 22.42
C PHE A 25 2.21 3.25 23.40
N TYR A 26 1.83 2.89 24.64
CA TYR A 26 2.73 2.21 25.58
C TYR A 26 2.85 0.71 25.28
N ARG A 27 1.83 0.14 24.63
CA ARG A 27 1.76 -1.28 24.28
C ARG A 27 2.09 -1.59 22.84
N HIS A 28 2.34 -0.56 22.04
CA HIS A 28 2.66 -0.67 20.63
C HIS A 28 4.00 -1.41 20.43
N THR A 29 4.13 -2.16 19.33
CA THR A 29 5.36 -2.94 19.03
C THR A 29 6.56 -2.05 18.71
N MET A 30 6.33 -0.85 18.18
CA MET A 30 7.34 0.22 18.21
C MET A 30 7.41 0.84 19.60
N SER A 31 8.62 1.08 20.08
CA SER A 31 8.84 1.92 21.27
C SER A 31 8.18 3.30 21.08
N SER A 32 7.79 3.95 22.18
CA SER A 32 7.13 5.26 22.13
C SER A 32 7.98 6.31 21.42
N SER A 33 9.31 6.25 21.53
CA SER A 33 10.21 7.17 20.82
C SER A 33 10.23 6.92 19.30
N ASN A 34 10.26 5.65 18.87
CA ASN A 34 10.26 5.30 17.46
C ASN A 34 8.89 5.55 16.81
N LEU A 35 7.80 5.26 17.53
CA LEU A 35 6.44 5.58 17.09
C LEU A 35 6.25 7.09 16.93
N LEU A 36 6.69 7.91 17.89
CA LEU A 36 6.61 9.36 17.77
C LEU A 36 7.41 9.87 16.56
N ARG A 37 8.62 9.33 16.32
CA ARG A 37 9.43 9.67 15.14
C ARG A 37 8.70 9.31 13.85
N TYR A 38 8.09 8.13 13.80
CA TYR A 38 7.28 7.69 12.66
C TYR A 38 6.10 8.65 12.41
N LEU A 39 5.34 9.00 13.45
CA LEU A 39 4.16 9.86 13.31
C LEU A 39 4.53 11.28 12.85
N LYS A 40 5.62 11.86 13.39
CA LYS A 40 6.11 13.20 13.02
C LYS A 40 6.39 13.35 11.52
N ILE A 41 6.87 12.31 10.86
CA ILE A 41 7.16 12.37 9.41
C ILE A 41 5.94 12.05 8.54
N LYS A 42 4.79 11.70 9.14
CA LYS A 42 3.57 11.28 8.44
C LYS A 42 2.43 12.27 8.58
N VAL A 43 2.27 12.87 9.76
CA VAL A 43 1.25 13.86 10.05
C VAL A 43 1.49 15.13 9.23
N HIS A 44 0.43 15.82 8.81
CA HIS A 44 0.56 17.06 8.06
C HIS A 44 1.20 18.16 8.93
N HIS A 45 2.12 18.96 8.35
CA HIS A 45 2.85 20.00 9.10
C HIS A 45 1.94 20.97 9.87
N LEU A 46 0.81 21.41 9.26
CA LEU A 46 -0.19 22.24 9.95
C LEU A 46 -0.71 21.69 11.29
N ILE A 47 -0.70 20.37 11.49
CA ILE A 47 -1.12 19.75 12.78
C ILE A 47 -0.02 19.93 13.83
N GLN A 48 1.24 19.97 13.41
CA GLN A 48 2.38 20.26 14.27
C GLN A 48 2.38 21.74 14.64
N ASP A 49 2.15 22.61 13.65
CA ASP A 49 2.36 24.06 13.75
C ASP A 49 1.21 24.81 14.45
N TYR A 50 -0.02 24.28 14.42
CA TYR A 50 -1.21 24.98 14.91
C TYR A 50 -2.11 24.08 15.77
N ASP A 51 -2.79 24.69 16.75
CA ASP A 51 -3.88 24.08 17.48
C ASP A 51 -5.21 24.28 16.74
N TRP A 52 -5.90 23.17 16.50
CA TRP A 52 -7.18 23.15 15.77
C TRP A 52 -8.32 22.80 16.73
N ALA A 53 -9.42 23.55 16.65
CA ALA A 53 -10.65 23.18 17.37
C ALA A 53 -11.25 21.89 16.81
N ARG A 54 -11.08 21.64 15.51
CA ARG A 54 -11.55 20.44 14.82
C ARG A 54 -10.60 20.00 13.72
N ILE A 55 -10.45 18.70 13.54
CA ILE A 55 -9.70 18.09 12.44
C ILE A 55 -10.56 16.99 11.81
N SER A 56 -10.82 17.07 10.51
CA SER A 56 -11.55 16.06 9.75
C SER A 56 -10.65 15.38 8.72
N VAL A 57 -10.68 14.06 8.64
CA VAL A 57 -10.00 13.29 7.60
C VAL A 57 -11.01 12.77 6.59
N THR A 58 -10.82 13.08 5.31
CA THR A 58 -11.76 12.70 4.24
C THR A 58 -11.06 12.13 3.02
N ALA A 59 -11.79 11.36 2.22
CA ALA A 59 -11.35 10.85 0.92
C ALA A 59 -11.59 11.88 -0.19
N GLY A 60 -10.82 12.97 -0.18
CA GLY A 60 -11.00 14.09 -1.09
C GLY A 60 -9.69 14.62 -1.68
N TYR A 61 -8.70 13.73 -1.92
CA TYR A 61 -7.36 14.11 -2.36
C TYR A 61 -7.37 15.13 -3.50
N ASP A 62 -6.78 16.29 -3.22
CA ASP A 62 -6.78 17.43 -4.12
C ASP A 62 -5.45 18.18 -3.98
N ARG A 63 -4.70 18.26 -5.09
CA ARG A 63 -3.40 18.92 -5.15
C ARG A 63 -3.47 20.44 -5.20
N HIS A 64 -4.65 21.02 -5.41
CA HIS A 64 -4.85 22.48 -5.33
C HIS A 64 -5.01 22.94 -3.87
N CYS A 65 -5.24 22.01 -2.94
CA CYS A 65 -5.17 22.25 -1.52
C CYS A 65 -3.71 22.34 -1.03
N MET A 66 -3.53 22.69 0.25
CA MET A 66 -2.20 22.81 0.83
C MET A 66 -1.47 21.47 0.82
N VAL A 67 -0.27 21.47 0.26
CA VAL A 67 0.61 20.30 0.18
C VAL A 67 1.42 20.18 1.46
N SER A 68 1.61 18.95 1.94
CA SER A 68 2.41 18.71 3.14
C SER A 68 3.90 19.07 2.90
N ALA A 69 4.50 19.82 3.84
CA ALA A 69 5.94 20.06 3.87
C ALA A 69 6.79 18.78 4.08
N HIS A 70 6.14 17.64 4.39
CA HIS A 70 6.80 16.34 4.59
C HIS A 70 6.73 15.41 3.36
N GLU A 71 6.45 15.95 2.18
CA GLU A 71 6.63 15.22 0.92
C GLU A 71 8.11 14.88 0.67
N LYS A 72 8.34 13.79 -0.06
CA LYS A 72 9.69 13.27 -0.32
C LYS A 72 10.18 13.69 -1.69
N ASN A 73 11.22 14.50 -1.77
CA ASN A 73 11.75 14.95 -3.06
C ASN A 73 12.83 14.01 -3.63
N ASP A 74 13.19 12.96 -2.90
CA ASP A 74 14.24 11.97 -3.22
C ASP A 74 13.70 10.68 -3.86
N LYS A 75 12.40 10.62 -4.19
CA LYS A 75 11.75 9.39 -4.68
C LYS A 75 10.80 9.67 -5.83
N LEU A 76 10.75 8.73 -6.78
CA LEU A 76 9.83 8.79 -7.90
C LEU A 76 8.37 8.47 -7.49
N PHE A 77 8.20 7.55 -6.54
CA PHE A 77 6.89 7.03 -6.10
C PHE A 77 6.69 7.13 -4.60
N ASN A 78 5.44 7.11 -4.17
CA ASN A 78 5.01 7.16 -2.77
C ASN A 78 5.63 8.36 -2.00
N TRP A 79 5.76 9.48 -2.68
CA TRP A 79 6.27 10.73 -2.12
C TRP A 79 5.16 11.69 -1.72
N GLN A 80 4.03 11.64 -2.42
CA GLN A 80 2.89 12.49 -2.14
C GLN A 80 2.23 12.08 -0.83
N ARG A 81 1.82 13.09 -0.06
CA ARG A 81 1.12 12.95 1.22
C ARG A 81 -0.31 13.49 1.08
N PRO A 82 -1.23 13.17 1.99
CA PRO A 82 -2.51 13.86 2.06
C PRO A 82 -2.34 15.38 2.09
N THR A 83 -3.25 16.08 1.43
CA THR A 83 -3.29 17.54 1.40
C THR A 83 -4.21 18.08 2.48
N ALA A 84 -4.20 19.38 2.71
CA ALA A 84 -5.02 20.01 3.73
C ALA A 84 -5.76 21.25 3.22
N HIS A 85 -6.97 21.46 3.73
CA HIS A 85 -7.77 22.66 3.52
C HIS A 85 -8.15 23.26 4.87
N VAL A 86 -7.99 24.56 5.03
CA VAL A 86 -8.27 25.29 6.28
C VAL A 86 -9.57 26.04 6.15
N GLN A 87 -10.47 25.86 7.12
CA GLN A 87 -11.76 26.55 7.22
C GLN A 87 -11.91 27.14 8.62
N GLY A 88 -11.49 28.40 8.81
CA GLY A 88 -11.44 29.01 10.14
C GLY A 88 -10.54 28.18 11.08
N ASN A 89 -11.10 27.66 12.18
CA ASN A 89 -10.40 26.79 13.13
C ASN A 89 -10.65 25.29 12.91
N HIS A 90 -10.98 24.91 11.67
CA HIS A 90 -11.20 23.52 11.24
C HIS A 90 -10.19 23.16 10.15
N LEU A 91 -9.39 22.12 10.41
CA LEU A 91 -8.49 21.54 9.43
C LEU A 91 -9.14 20.33 8.76
N ILE A 92 -9.18 20.31 7.43
CA ILE A 92 -9.65 19.16 6.65
C ILE A 92 -8.46 18.52 5.95
N VAL A 93 -8.07 17.32 6.38
CA VAL A 93 -7.03 16.50 5.76
C VAL A 93 -7.65 15.60 4.70
N LYS A 94 -7.13 15.68 3.48
CA LYS A 94 -7.67 15.05 2.27
C LYS A 94 -6.76 13.90 1.80
N CYS A 95 -7.18 12.68 2.06
CA CYS A 95 -6.48 11.45 1.67
C CYS A 95 -6.92 10.97 0.29
N PHE A 96 -6.09 10.13 -0.35
CA PHE A 96 -6.52 9.39 -1.54
C PHE A 96 -7.70 8.48 -1.17
N PRO A 97 -8.73 8.35 -2.03
CA PRO A 97 -9.91 7.54 -1.69
C PRO A 97 -9.58 6.07 -1.43
N GLY A 98 -9.64 5.68 -0.16
CA GLY A 98 -9.51 4.33 0.36
C GLY A 98 -10.01 4.27 1.80
N VAL A 99 -10.73 3.22 2.15
CA VAL A 99 -11.32 3.06 3.50
C VAL A 99 -10.22 2.96 4.54
N ASP A 100 -9.25 2.08 4.31
CA ASP A 100 -8.14 1.87 5.25
C ASP A 100 -7.23 3.09 5.30
N TYR A 101 -7.04 3.78 4.17
CA TYR A 101 -6.14 4.92 4.11
C TYR A 101 -6.66 6.14 4.89
N VAL A 102 -7.96 6.43 4.76
CA VAL A 102 -8.62 7.49 5.54
C VAL A 102 -8.58 7.16 7.03
N HIS A 103 -8.93 5.92 7.39
CA HIS A 103 -8.94 5.50 8.79
C HIS A 103 -7.52 5.52 9.39
N HIS A 104 -6.53 5.00 8.67
CA HIS A 104 -5.11 5.04 9.07
C HIS A 104 -4.63 6.46 9.34
N TYR A 105 -4.96 7.42 8.47
CA TYR A 105 -4.56 8.81 8.67
C TYR A 105 -5.27 9.48 9.86
N ALA A 106 -6.54 9.16 10.10
CA ALA A 106 -7.25 9.62 11.29
C ALA A 106 -6.58 9.12 12.58
N LEU A 107 -6.17 7.84 12.60
CA LEU A 107 -5.43 7.24 13.73
C LEU A 107 -4.03 7.85 13.90
N ILE A 108 -3.30 8.13 12.81
CA ILE A 108 -2.01 8.84 12.86
C ILE A 108 -2.17 10.17 13.59
N ILE A 109 -3.18 10.97 13.21
CA ILE A 109 -3.38 12.31 13.76
C ILE A 109 -3.79 12.22 15.23
N ALA A 110 -4.79 11.40 15.56
CA ALA A 110 -5.25 11.24 16.93
C ALA A 110 -4.12 10.75 17.85
N THR A 111 -3.37 9.75 17.42
CA THR A 111 -2.25 9.19 18.19
C THR A 111 -1.11 10.19 18.35
N TYR A 112 -0.74 10.91 17.28
CA TYR A 112 0.28 11.95 17.34
C TYR A 112 -0.08 13.01 18.38
N LEU A 113 -1.30 13.56 18.28
CA LEU A 113 -1.78 14.58 19.21
C LEU A 113 -1.80 14.06 20.65
N ASN A 114 -2.17 12.80 20.86
CA ASN A 114 -2.17 12.20 22.20
C ASN A 114 -0.75 12.11 22.78
N MET A 115 0.22 11.65 21.98
CA MET A 115 1.62 11.53 22.41
C MET A 115 2.29 12.88 22.71
N VAL A 116 1.78 13.98 22.14
CA VAL A 116 2.28 15.35 22.43
C VAL A 116 1.37 16.13 23.40
N GLY A 117 0.40 15.48 24.04
CA GLY A 117 -0.48 16.10 25.05
C GLY A 117 -1.51 17.09 24.50
N ARG A 118 -1.86 16.99 23.21
CA ARG A 118 -2.76 17.92 22.49
C ARG A 118 -4.07 17.28 22.03
N TYR A 119 -4.30 16.00 22.28
CA TYR A 119 -5.56 15.34 21.93
C TYR A 119 -6.68 15.72 22.90
N ARG A 120 -7.83 16.10 22.34
CA ARG A 120 -9.03 16.56 23.05
C ARG A 120 -10.32 15.95 22.46
N GLY A 121 -10.21 14.85 21.72
CA GLY A 121 -11.35 14.28 20.98
C GLY A 121 -11.71 15.05 19.70
N GLN A 122 -10.80 15.88 19.17
CA GLN A 122 -11.06 16.79 18.07
C GLN A 122 -10.89 16.19 16.66
N VAL A 123 -10.60 14.89 16.57
CA VAL A 123 -10.28 14.22 15.29
C VAL A 123 -11.44 13.34 14.87
N ASP A 124 -12.03 13.66 13.72
CA ASP A 124 -13.06 12.87 13.07
C ASP A 124 -12.67 12.48 11.65
N TYR A 125 -13.37 11.52 11.08
CA TYR A 125 -13.15 11.09 9.70
C TYR A 125 -14.45 10.64 9.03
N ARG A 126 -14.45 10.72 7.71
CA ARG A 126 -15.55 10.23 6.85
C ARG A 126 -14.99 9.24 5.85
N LEU A 127 -15.45 8.00 5.94
CA LEU A 127 -15.06 6.96 5.00
C LEU A 127 -15.58 7.27 3.59
N PRO A 128 -14.81 6.97 2.53
CA PRO A 128 -15.28 7.10 1.16
C PRO A 128 -16.42 6.13 0.87
N SER A 129 -17.29 6.50 -0.08
CA SER A 129 -18.19 5.53 -0.70
C SER A 129 -17.42 4.57 -1.62
N GLU A 130 -18.00 3.41 -1.89
CA GLU A 130 -17.47 2.45 -2.86
C GLU A 130 -17.27 3.09 -4.25
N HIS A 131 -18.23 3.93 -4.66
CA HIS A 131 -18.15 4.68 -5.91
C HIS A 131 -16.93 5.61 -5.94
N ALA A 132 -16.70 6.39 -4.88
CA ALA A 132 -15.55 7.30 -4.81
C ALA A 132 -14.21 6.55 -4.87
N CYS A 133 -14.11 5.41 -4.18
CA CYS A 133 -12.91 4.56 -4.24
C CYS A 133 -12.67 4.02 -5.66
N ARG A 134 -13.71 3.48 -6.31
CA ARG A 134 -13.62 2.95 -7.67
C ARG A 134 -13.25 4.02 -8.68
N SER A 135 -13.96 5.15 -8.69
CA SER A 135 -13.66 6.28 -9.59
C SER A 135 -12.24 6.83 -9.42
N ALA A 136 -11.67 6.75 -8.22
CA ALA A 136 -10.30 7.19 -7.99
C ALA A 136 -9.26 6.34 -8.71
N VAL A 137 -9.46 5.02 -8.78
CA VAL A 137 -8.56 4.07 -9.47
C VAL A 137 -8.89 3.89 -10.94
N ASP A 138 -10.13 4.15 -11.38
CA ASP A 138 -10.52 4.10 -12.79
C ASP A 138 -9.74 5.09 -13.67
N ARG A 139 -9.14 6.11 -13.05
CA ARG A 139 -8.19 7.03 -13.70
C ARG A 139 -6.89 6.36 -14.18
N LEU A 140 -6.62 5.13 -13.75
CA LEU A 140 -5.61 4.29 -14.37
C LEU A 140 -6.16 3.81 -15.72
N ASP A 141 -5.56 4.32 -16.79
CA ASP A 141 -5.93 4.03 -18.17
C ASP A 141 -4.69 3.63 -18.95
N ILE A 142 -4.34 2.34 -18.84
CA ILE A 142 -3.22 1.71 -19.53
C ILE A 142 -3.69 0.44 -20.21
N ASP A 143 -3.25 0.17 -21.44
CA ASP A 143 -3.43 -1.15 -22.04
C ASP A 143 -2.49 -2.16 -21.38
N ALA A 144 -3.04 -2.99 -20.50
CA ALA A 144 -2.32 -4.06 -19.81
C ALA A 144 -2.43 -5.42 -20.52
N SER A 145 -3.26 -5.52 -21.56
CA SER A 145 -3.60 -6.79 -22.23
C SER A 145 -2.43 -7.41 -23.00
N THR A 146 -1.47 -6.57 -23.39
CA THR A 146 -0.28 -6.93 -24.16
C THR A 146 0.98 -7.13 -23.30
N ASP A 147 0.90 -6.88 -21.99
CA ASP A 147 2.01 -7.04 -21.06
C ASP A 147 2.00 -8.46 -20.45
N ASP A 148 3.14 -9.16 -20.47
CA ASP A 148 3.28 -10.51 -19.89
C ASP A 148 3.21 -10.50 -18.35
N LEU A 149 3.62 -9.37 -17.77
CA LEU A 149 3.73 -9.14 -16.35
C LEU A 149 3.62 -7.63 -16.05
N ILE A 150 2.90 -7.32 -14.98
CA ILE A 150 2.90 -5.99 -14.37
C ILE A 150 3.59 -6.05 -13.01
N VAL A 151 4.56 -5.18 -12.79
CA VAL A 151 5.25 -5.02 -11.50
C VAL A 151 4.84 -3.69 -10.89
N VAL A 152 4.17 -3.75 -9.74
CA VAL A 152 3.70 -2.58 -8.99
C VAL A 152 4.56 -2.38 -7.75
N GLY A 153 4.80 -1.13 -7.36
CA GLY A 153 5.26 -0.80 -6.00
C GLY A 153 6.53 0.04 -5.91
N TRP A 154 7.48 -0.39 -5.08
CA TRP A 154 8.63 0.39 -4.64
C TRP A 154 9.95 -0.06 -5.27
N GLY A 155 10.87 0.89 -5.51
CA GLY A 155 12.22 0.62 -6.01
C GLY A 155 12.26 0.30 -7.51
N LEU A 156 11.17 0.55 -8.23
CA LEU A 156 11.01 0.19 -9.63
C LEU A 156 12.02 0.90 -10.55
N GLU A 157 12.53 2.06 -10.14
CA GLU A 157 13.58 2.80 -10.85
C GLU A 157 14.87 1.98 -11.03
N ARG A 158 15.08 0.93 -10.23
CA ARG A 158 16.24 0.03 -10.37
C ARG A 158 16.02 -1.10 -11.39
N PHE A 159 14.78 -1.34 -11.81
CA PHE A 159 14.45 -2.43 -12.72
C PHE A 159 14.46 -2.00 -14.19
N VAL A 160 14.61 -0.70 -14.43
CA VAL A 160 14.54 -0.08 -15.75
C VAL A 160 15.83 0.68 -16.06
N ASN A 161 16.29 0.57 -17.29
CA ASN A 161 17.36 1.39 -17.81
C ASN A 161 16.74 2.63 -18.46
N GLY A 162 17.04 3.82 -17.93
CA GLY A 162 16.55 5.09 -18.44
C GLY A 162 15.58 5.82 -17.49
N THR A 163 15.32 7.08 -17.79
CA THR A 163 14.61 8.01 -16.90
C THR A 163 13.21 8.40 -17.39
N THR A 164 12.80 7.97 -18.57
CA THR A 164 11.55 8.44 -19.19
C THR A 164 10.36 7.61 -18.74
N TRP A 165 9.78 8.00 -17.62
CA TRP A 165 8.50 7.49 -17.14
C TRP A 165 7.34 8.22 -17.83
N VAL A 166 6.31 7.48 -18.23
CA VAL A 166 5.06 8.07 -18.73
C VAL A 166 4.18 8.39 -17.53
N HIS A 167 3.77 9.66 -17.41
CA HIS A 167 3.00 10.14 -16.26
C HIS A 167 1.51 10.20 -16.57
N GLY A 168 0.72 9.59 -15.68
CA GLY A 168 -0.72 9.75 -15.62
C GLY A 168 -1.18 10.45 -14.34
N PRO A 169 -2.49 10.61 -14.13
CA PRO A 169 -3.03 11.24 -12.92
C PRO A 169 -2.71 10.45 -11.64
N GLY A 170 -1.67 10.88 -10.92
CA GLY A 170 -1.27 10.28 -9.65
C GLY A 170 -0.46 8.98 -9.75
N HIS A 171 -0.04 8.59 -10.95
CA HIS A 171 0.77 7.40 -11.22
C HIS A 171 1.74 7.65 -12.38
N ALA A 172 2.75 6.80 -12.51
CA ALA A 172 3.61 6.76 -13.69
C ALA A 172 3.99 5.32 -14.02
N TRP A 173 4.24 5.03 -15.29
CA TRP A 173 4.63 3.71 -15.74
C TRP A 173 5.75 3.75 -16.76
N GLN A 174 6.43 2.62 -16.88
CA GLN A 174 7.44 2.38 -17.90
C GLN A 174 7.34 0.92 -18.36
N ARG A 175 7.56 0.68 -19.65
CA ARG A 175 7.64 -0.66 -20.21
C ARG A 175 9.06 -1.01 -20.58
N THR A 176 9.43 -2.28 -20.39
CA THR A 176 10.68 -2.85 -20.85
C THR A 176 10.46 -4.26 -21.40
N ASN A 177 11.51 -4.83 -21.99
CA ASN A 177 11.57 -6.24 -22.32
C ASN A 177 12.59 -6.95 -21.41
N ILE A 178 12.17 -8.04 -20.78
CA ILE A 178 13.03 -8.93 -19.99
C ILE A 178 13.03 -10.29 -20.67
N ASP A 179 14.16 -10.70 -21.24
CA ASP A 179 14.28 -11.99 -21.95
C ASP A 179 13.16 -12.23 -22.99
N GLY A 180 12.83 -11.18 -23.77
CA GLY A 180 11.77 -11.24 -24.78
C GLY A 180 10.34 -11.16 -24.23
N ARG A 181 10.17 -10.95 -22.93
CA ARG A 181 8.86 -10.77 -22.26
C ARG A 181 8.60 -9.31 -22.00
N ARG A 182 7.39 -8.85 -22.31
CA ARG A 182 7.00 -7.46 -22.14
C ARG A 182 6.56 -7.22 -20.70
N VAL A 183 7.24 -6.32 -20.00
CA VAL A 183 7.00 -6.03 -18.58
C VAL A 183 6.65 -4.56 -18.39
N LEU A 184 5.53 -4.30 -17.69
CA LEU A 184 5.12 -2.96 -17.30
C LEU A 184 5.43 -2.73 -15.82
N TYR A 185 6.19 -1.68 -15.52
CA TYR A 185 6.40 -1.18 -14.17
C TYR A 185 5.42 -0.05 -13.90
N LEU A 186 4.64 -0.15 -12.82
CA LEU A 186 3.64 0.83 -12.43
C LEU A 186 3.90 1.32 -11.00
N GLY A 187 4.16 2.62 -10.85
CA GLY A 187 4.28 3.26 -9.55
C GLY A 187 3.23 4.33 -9.34
N TYR A 188 2.79 4.49 -8.09
CA TYR A 188 1.87 5.55 -7.68
C TYR A 188 2.62 6.68 -6.98
N LEU A 189 2.24 7.93 -7.25
CA LEU A 189 2.89 9.09 -6.64
C LEU A 189 2.51 9.20 -5.15
N HIS A 190 1.31 8.76 -4.77
CA HIS A 190 0.82 8.62 -3.39
C HIS A 190 0.92 7.16 -2.90
N SER A 191 0.72 6.93 -1.60
CA SER A 191 0.62 5.58 -1.04
C SER A 191 -0.68 4.89 -1.51
N ILE A 192 -0.57 3.66 -2.04
CA ILE A 192 -1.71 2.78 -2.29
C ILE A 192 -1.97 1.91 -1.06
N TRP A 193 -2.36 2.54 0.05
CA TRP A 193 -2.49 1.88 1.35
C TRP A 193 -3.74 1.00 1.46
N GLY A 194 -3.61 -0.17 2.08
CA GLY A 194 -4.75 -1.02 2.44
C GLY A 194 -5.58 -1.44 1.24
N ASP A 195 -6.90 -1.27 1.35
CA ASP A 195 -7.87 -1.57 0.29
C ASP A 195 -7.59 -0.89 -1.06
N VAL A 196 -6.88 0.25 -1.08
CA VAL A 196 -6.46 0.90 -2.35
C VAL A 196 -5.60 -0.04 -3.19
N ALA A 197 -4.67 -0.78 -2.58
CA ALA A 197 -3.80 -1.71 -3.30
C ALA A 197 -4.60 -2.81 -4.01
N GLY A 198 -5.59 -3.39 -3.32
CA GLY A 198 -6.50 -4.37 -3.92
C GLY A 198 -7.29 -3.81 -5.09
N ARG A 199 -7.78 -2.58 -4.98
CA ARG A 199 -8.50 -1.89 -6.05
C ARG A 199 -7.63 -1.64 -7.28
N VAL A 200 -6.35 -1.35 -7.10
CA VAL A 200 -5.38 -1.25 -8.20
C VAL A 200 -5.28 -2.58 -8.94
N VAL A 201 -5.13 -3.70 -8.23
CA VAL A 201 -5.06 -5.04 -8.85
C VAL A 201 -6.35 -5.37 -9.60
N ALA A 202 -7.51 -5.10 -8.99
CA ALA A 202 -8.80 -5.30 -9.65
C ALA A 202 -8.91 -4.47 -10.95
N ARG A 203 -8.48 -3.19 -10.92
CA ARG A 203 -8.46 -2.34 -12.11
C ARG A 203 -7.52 -2.88 -13.18
N LEU A 204 -6.31 -3.30 -12.82
CA LEU A 204 -5.36 -3.92 -13.75
C LEU A 204 -5.93 -5.16 -14.43
N ALA A 205 -6.65 -6.01 -13.70
CA ALA A 205 -7.34 -7.15 -14.27
C ALA A 205 -8.40 -6.73 -15.31
N THR A 206 -9.21 -5.69 -15.03
CA THR A 206 -10.18 -5.16 -16.01
C THR A 206 -9.52 -4.56 -17.26
N LEU A 207 -8.26 -4.12 -17.15
CA LEU A 207 -7.45 -3.61 -18.25
C LEU A 207 -6.71 -4.73 -19.02
N GLY A 208 -6.94 -6.00 -18.65
CA GLY A 208 -6.41 -7.17 -19.35
C GLY A 208 -5.13 -7.76 -18.75
N ALA A 209 -4.66 -7.27 -17.59
CA ALA A 209 -3.51 -7.86 -16.90
C ALA A 209 -3.81 -9.31 -16.52
N ARG A 210 -2.84 -10.21 -16.75
CA ARG A 210 -2.96 -11.64 -16.37
C ARG A 210 -2.08 -12.01 -15.18
N ARG A 211 -1.04 -11.22 -14.93
CA ARG A 211 -0.03 -11.45 -13.89
C ARG A 211 0.39 -10.12 -13.28
N VAL A 212 0.30 -10.04 -11.96
CA VAL A 212 0.74 -8.86 -11.21
C VAL A 212 1.70 -9.30 -10.11
N ILE A 213 2.83 -8.59 -10.00
CA ILE A 213 3.75 -8.72 -8.86
C ILE A 213 3.72 -7.43 -8.07
N TYR A 214 3.68 -7.56 -6.74
CA TYR A 214 3.91 -6.45 -5.83
C TYR A 214 5.31 -6.49 -5.24
N VAL A 215 6.04 -5.39 -5.40
CA VAL A 215 7.37 -5.18 -4.81
C VAL A 215 7.26 -4.07 -3.78
N GLY A 216 7.69 -4.38 -2.57
CA GLY A 216 7.42 -3.53 -1.41
C GLY A 216 8.28 -3.87 -0.23
N LYS A 217 7.76 -3.54 0.94
CA LYS A 217 8.38 -3.79 2.23
C LYS A 217 7.37 -4.47 3.14
N VAL A 218 7.84 -5.32 4.04
CA VAL A 218 6.97 -6.06 4.96
C VAL A 218 7.61 -6.18 6.34
N GLY A 219 6.78 -6.23 7.37
CA GLY A 219 7.21 -6.57 8.73
C GLY A 219 7.32 -8.07 8.91
N SER A 220 8.34 -8.52 9.67
CA SER A 220 8.42 -9.92 10.10
C SER A 220 7.80 -10.15 11.47
N LEU A 221 7.12 -11.29 11.60
CA LEU A 221 6.61 -11.84 12.86
C LEU A 221 7.50 -12.97 13.41
N ASP A 222 8.55 -13.37 12.68
CA ASP A 222 9.53 -14.37 13.11
C ASP A 222 10.73 -13.67 13.77
N PRO A 223 10.96 -13.81 15.09
CA PRO A 223 11.98 -13.06 15.83
C PRO A 223 13.42 -13.39 15.42
N ARG A 224 13.62 -14.38 14.55
CA ARG A 224 14.93 -14.79 14.03
C ARG A 224 15.32 -14.07 12.75
N ILE A 225 14.37 -13.44 12.05
CA ILE A 225 14.62 -12.77 10.78
C ILE A 225 15.12 -11.35 11.04
N ALA A 226 16.38 -11.10 10.72
CA ALA A 226 16.94 -9.77 10.76
C ALA A 226 16.36 -8.89 9.62
N PRO A 227 16.07 -7.61 9.88
CA PRO A 227 15.68 -6.66 8.85
C PRO A 227 16.74 -6.51 7.75
N ASN A 228 16.28 -6.27 6.52
CA ASN A 228 17.10 -5.98 5.33
C ASN A 228 18.10 -7.08 4.95
N THR A 229 17.87 -8.34 5.34
CA THR A 229 18.73 -9.49 4.96
C THR A 229 18.08 -10.50 4.03
N CYS A 230 16.75 -10.50 3.92
CA CYS A 230 15.99 -11.50 3.16
C CYS A 230 14.76 -10.87 2.49
N LEU A 231 14.22 -11.60 1.52
CA LEU A 231 12.95 -11.32 0.86
C LEU A 231 11.82 -12.15 1.47
N ALA A 232 10.61 -11.61 1.45
CA ALA A 232 9.38 -12.30 1.82
C ALA A 232 8.55 -12.62 0.58
N THR A 233 7.94 -13.80 0.58
CA THR A 233 6.95 -14.23 -0.42
C THR A 233 5.89 -15.14 0.21
N GLY A 234 4.90 -15.52 -0.56
CA GLY A 234 3.80 -16.37 -0.12
C GLY A 234 2.57 -16.21 -1.02
N ASN A 235 1.55 -17.01 -0.75
CA ASN A 235 0.33 -17.04 -1.57
C ASN A 235 -0.97 -17.01 -0.75
N SER A 236 -0.88 -16.73 0.54
CA SER A 236 -2.05 -16.62 1.42
C SER A 236 -1.90 -15.50 2.43
N SER A 237 -3.05 -14.91 2.79
CA SER A 237 -3.14 -13.84 3.78
C SER A 237 -4.37 -14.00 4.66
N VAL A 238 -4.24 -13.68 5.93
CA VAL A 238 -5.37 -13.53 6.87
C VAL A 238 -5.81 -12.06 6.88
N LEU A 239 -7.08 -11.81 6.62
CA LEU A 239 -7.75 -10.51 6.72
C LEU A 239 -8.76 -10.55 7.89
N SER A 240 -9.39 -9.41 8.18
CA SER A 240 -10.42 -9.33 9.23
C SER A 240 -11.66 -10.18 8.97
N ASP A 241 -11.97 -10.44 7.69
CA ASP A 241 -13.15 -11.19 7.24
C ASP A 241 -12.85 -12.63 6.83
N GLY A 242 -11.60 -13.09 6.96
CA GLY A 242 -11.22 -14.47 6.69
C GLY A 242 -9.84 -14.62 6.06
N GLN A 243 -9.56 -15.81 5.57
CA GLN A 243 -8.31 -16.13 4.88
C GLN A 243 -8.54 -16.16 3.37
N VAL A 244 -7.57 -15.66 2.61
CA VAL A 244 -7.54 -15.77 1.15
C VAL A 244 -6.26 -16.43 0.68
N THR A 245 -6.36 -17.20 -0.40
CA THR A 245 -5.25 -17.82 -1.12
C THR A 245 -5.42 -17.53 -2.60
N TRP A 246 -4.32 -17.27 -3.31
CA TRP A 246 -4.34 -16.92 -4.73
C TRP A 246 -3.36 -17.78 -5.55
N PRO A 247 -3.52 -17.81 -6.89
CA PRO A 247 -2.54 -18.42 -7.79
C PRO A 247 -1.20 -17.67 -7.70
N ASP A 248 -0.18 -18.33 -7.16
CA ASP A 248 1.13 -17.74 -6.91
C ASP A 248 1.94 -17.60 -8.20
N PHE A 249 2.25 -16.36 -8.58
CA PHE A 249 3.12 -16.10 -9.73
C PHE A 249 4.48 -16.76 -9.58
N PHE A 250 5.10 -16.75 -8.38
CA PHE A 250 6.47 -17.26 -8.21
C PHE A 250 6.51 -18.78 -8.00
N GLY A 251 5.47 -19.34 -7.39
CA GLY A 251 5.36 -20.75 -7.05
C GLY A 251 6.58 -21.26 -6.26
N GLY A 252 6.98 -22.51 -6.52
CA GLY A 252 8.12 -23.13 -5.85
C GLY A 252 9.48 -22.46 -6.13
N LEU A 253 9.60 -21.65 -7.19
CA LEU A 253 10.89 -21.06 -7.60
C LEU A 253 11.45 -20.10 -6.55
N ALA A 254 10.61 -19.19 -6.04
CA ALA A 254 11.03 -18.24 -5.02
C ALA A 254 11.23 -18.93 -3.66
N ALA A 255 10.34 -19.87 -3.30
CA ALA A 255 10.44 -20.61 -2.04
C ALA A 255 11.74 -21.45 -1.92
N GLY A 256 12.33 -21.86 -3.06
CA GLY A 256 13.59 -22.59 -3.10
C GLY A 256 14.85 -21.72 -2.95
N GLN A 257 14.75 -20.39 -2.94
CA GLN A 257 15.92 -19.51 -2.83
C GLN A 257 16.34 -19.32 -1.36
N SER A 258 17.64 -19.41 -1.07
CA SER A 258 18.18 -19.35 0.29
C SER A 258 17.96 -18.00 1.01
N ASP A 259 17.76 -16.94 0.24
CA ASP A 259 17.54 -15.57 0.68
C ASP A 259 16.06 -15.15 0.67
N VAL A 260 15.16 -16.07 0.31
CA VAL A 260 13.72 -15.86 0.32
C VAL A 260 13.08 -16.64 1.47
N ARG A 261 12.07 -16.06 2.10
CA ARG A 261 11.28 -16.66 3.15
C ARG A 261 9.83 -16.70 2.68
N SER A 262 9.26 -17.89 2.61
CA SER A 262 7.83 -18.08 2.37
C SER A 262 7.07 -18.24 3.68
N GLY A 263 5.81 -17.80 3.72
CA GLY A 263 4.94 -17.96 4.88
C GLY A 263 3.58 -17.30 4.72
N VAL A 264 2.70 -17.55 5.68
CA VAL A 264 1.37 -16.94 5.76
C VAL A 264 1.52 -15.47 6.16
N HIS A 265 0.88 -14.61 5.38
CA HIS A 265 0.80 -13.17 5.62
C HIS A 265 -0.42 -12.81 6.49
N VAL A 266 -0.37 -11.69 7.21
CA VAL A 266 -1.52 -11.10 7.90
C VAL A 266 -1.69 -9.67 7.44
N THR A 267 -2.88 -9.31 6.99
CA THR A 267 -3.21 -7.94 6.63
C THR A 267 -3.67 -7.16 7.83
N SER A 268 -2.88 -6.15 8.22
CA SER A 268 -3.26 -5.19 9.25
C SER A 268 -3.72 -3.89 8.60
N PRO A 269 -4.96 -3.40 8.86
CA PRO A 269 -5.47 -2.18 8.19
C PRO A 269 -4.66 -0.93 8.54
N SER A 270 -3.93 -0.96 9.65
CA SER A 270 -3.03 0.10 10.06
C SER A 270 -1.91 -0.47 10.92
N ILE A 271 -0.67 -0.02 10.68
CA ILE A 271 0.45 -0.38 11.57
C ILE A 271 0.21 0.03 13.03
N LEU A 272 -0.69 1.00 13.27
CA LEU A 272 -1.02 1.47 14.61
C LEU A 272 -1.78 0.43 15.44
N PHE A 273 -2.34 -0.61 14.81
CA PHE A 273 -2.97 -1.71 15.53
C PHE A 273 -1.99 -2.80 15.97
N GLU A 274 -0.72 -2.70 15.58
CA GLU A 274 0.30 -3.70 15.85
C GLU A 274 0.84 -3.53 17.29
N ASP A 275 -0.02 -3.80 18.27
CA ASP A 275 0.34 -3.83 19.69
C ASP A 275 0.81 -5.23 20.14
N THR A 276 1.32 -5.31 21.37
CA THR A 276 1.80 -6.57 21.97
C THR A 276 0.71 -7.66 22.07
N ASN A 277 -0.56 -7.31 22.26
CA ASN A 277 -1.65 -8.29 22.27
C ASN A 277 -1.95 -8.81 20.87
N TRP A 278 -1.99 -7.91 19.89
CA TRP A 278 -2.18 -8.22 18.49
C TRP A 278 -1.08 -9.16 18.03
N LEU A 279 0.18 -8.85 18.34
CA LEU A 279 1.34 -9.67 18.02
C LEU A 279 1.24 -11.07 18.65
N ALA A 280 0.84 -11.16 19.91
CA ALA A 280 0.66 -12.44 20.60
C ALA A 280 -0.42 -13.33 19.94
N ARG A 281 -1.36 -12.77 19.18
CA ARG A 281 -2.37 -13.56 18.45
C ARG A 281 -1.87 -14.05 17.08
N GLN A 282 -0.69 -13.64 16.62
CA GLN A 282 -0.20 -13.97 15.27
C GLN A 282 0.62 -15.26 15.21
N HIS A 283 0.35 -16.22 16.11
CA HIS A 283 1.04 -17.51 16.10
C HIS A 283 0.85 -18.24 14.76
N GLY A 284 1.95 -18.70 14.17
CA GLY A 284 1.94 -19.41 12.89
C GLY A 284 2.00 -18.51 11.65
N HIS A 285 1.82 -17.20 11.80
CA HIS A 285 2.00 -16.23 10.72
C HIS A 285 3.45 -15.73 10.65
N ARG A 286 3.87 -15.25 9.47
CA ARG A 286 5.27 -14.88 9.23
C ARG A 286 5.48 -13.41 8.90
N PHE A 287 4.50 -12.79 8.26
CA PHE A 287 4.62 -11.47 7.68
C PHE A 287 3.39 -10.62 7.95
N VAL A 288 3.58 -9.30 7.98
CA VAL A 288 2.49 -8.32 8.10
C VAL A 288 2.77 -7.07 7.27
N ASP A 289 1.75 -6.63 6.54
CA ASP A 289 1.60 -5.32 5.93
C ASP A 289 0.11 -4.99 5.73
N PRO A 290 -0.24 -3.75 5.33
CA PRO A 290 -1.61 -3.40 5.00
C PRO A 290 -2.07 -3.84 3.60
N GLU A 291 -1.18 -4.12 2.66
CA GLU A 291 -1.54 -4.20 1.24
C GLU A 291 -1.72 -5.62 0.66
N ILE A 292 -0.85 -6.57 1.00
CA ILE A 292 -0.72 -7.87 0.30
C ILE A 292 -2.05 -8.63 0.25
N GLY A 293 -2.76 -8.73 1.37
CA GLY A 293 -4.02 -9.48 1.41
C GLY A 293 -5.13 -8.88 0.56
N HIS A 294 -5.19 -7.54 0.44
CA HIS A 294 -6.15 -6.89 -0.45
C HIS A 294 -5.82 -7.15 -1.92
N MET A 295 -4.53 -7.10 -2.28
CA MET A 295 -4.04 -7.40 -3.63
C MET A 295 -4.28 -8.87 -4.01
N GLY A 296 -3.93 -9.79 -3.12
CA GLY A 296 -4.13 -11.22 -3.32
C GLY A 296 -5.61 -11.60 -3.43
N ARG A 297 -6.48 -10.98 -2.62
CA ARG A 297 -7.94 -11.17 -2.75
C ARG A 297 -8.48 -10.66 -4.08
N ALA A 298 -8.06 -9.47 -4.51
CA ALA A 298 -8.48 -8.93 -5.80
C ALA A 298 -8.02 -9.82 -6.97
N ALA A 299 -6.80 -10.34 -6.91
CA ALA A 299 -6.27 -11.27 -7.92
C ALA A 299 -7.05 -12.59 -7.95
N HIS A 300 -7.33 -13.17 -6.77
CA HIS A 300 -8.16 -14.38 -6.64
C HIS A 300 -9.53 -14.17 -7.28
N THR A 301 -10.23 -13.09 -6.92
CA THR A 301 -11.57 -12.77 -7.46
C THR A 301 -11.54 -12.56 -8.97
N ALA A 302 -10.47 -11.95 -9.50
CA ALA A 302 -10.33 -11.68 -10.93
C ALA A 302 -9.77 -12.87 -11.74
N GLY A 303 -9.37 -13.97 -11.09
CA GLY A 303 -8.79 -15.14 -11.75
C GLY A 303 -7.43 -14.88 -12.40
N ILE A 304 -6.60 -13.98 -11.82
CA ILE A 304 -5.26 -13.67 -12.34
C ILE A 304 -4.17 -14.14 -11.38
N GLU A 305 -2.94 -14.33 -11.90
CA GLU A 305 -1.80 -14.69 -11.06
C GLU A 305 -1.31 -13.47 -10.28
N PHE A 306 -1.00 -13.67 -9.00
CA PHE A 306 -0.42 -12.65 -8.15
C PHE A 306 0.78 -13.19 -7.38
N GLY A 307 1.81 -12.37 -7.23
CA GLY A 307 2.96 -12.67 -6.38
C GLY A 307 3.42 -11.42 -5.64
N PHE A 308 4.12 -11.62 -4.52
CA PHE A 308 4.87 -10.55 -3.89
C PHE A 308 6.30 -11.00 -3.60
N LEU A 309 7.24 -10.07 -3.76
CA LEU A 309 8.61 -10.19 -3.27
C LEU A 309 8.97 -8.90 -2.55
N HIS A 310 8.85 -8.93 -1.23
CA HIS A 310 9.06 -7.76 -0.38
C HIS A 310 10.38 -7.85 0.35
N VAL A 311 11.04 -6.70 0.52
CA VAL A 311 12.13 -6.60 1.50
C VAL A 311 11.53 -6.71 2.90
N ILE A 312 12.06 -7.62 3.73
CA ILE A 312 11.71 -7.67 5.15
C ILE A 312 12.38 -6.47 5.84
N SER A 313 11.63 -5.39 6.07
CA SER A 313 12.21 -4.09 6.44
C SER A 313 12.35 -3.84 7.94
N ASN A 314 11.63 -4.62 8.74
CA ASN A 314 11.56 -4.50 10.20
C ASN A 314 11.06 -5.81 10.79
N ASN A 315 11.16 -5.96 12.11
CA ASN A 315 10.68 -7.11 12.86
C ASN A 315 9.83 -6.62 14.03
N LEU A 316 8.62 -7.16 14.17
CA LEU A 316 7.70 -6.81 15.25
C LEU A 316 7.89 -7.70 16.48
N ALA A 317 8.34 -8.94 16.26
CA ALA A 317 8.53 -9.94 17.32
C ALA A 317 9.81 -9.72 18.13
N ARG A 318 10.77 -8.98 17.59
CA ARG A 318 12.03 -8.65 18.26
C ARG A 318 12.53 -7.28 17.84
N HIS A 319 13.03 -6.52 18.82
CA HIS A 319 13.72 -5.27 18.54
C HIS A 319 15.07 -5.52 17.86
N TYR A 320 15.29 -4.86 16.72
CA TYR A 320 16.57 -4.77 16.02
C TYR A 320 17.01 -3.31 15.94
N PRO A 321 18.31 -3.03 15.79
CA PRO A 321 18.79 -1.66 15.59
C PRO A 321 18.19 -0.97 14.36
N GLU A 322 17.86 -1.73 13.32
CA GLU A 322 17.26 -1.23 12.07
C GLU A 322 15.73 -1.41 12.12
N ASP A 323 14.98 -0.33 11.91
CA ASP A 323 13.53 -0.33 11.89
C ASP A 323 12.94 0.75 10.95
N LEU A 324 11.63 0.94 11.01
CA LEU A 324 10.91 1.92 10.17
C LEU A 324 11.29 3.38 10.46
N SER A 325 12.00 3.66 11.55
CA SER A 325 12.37 5.00 12.01
C SER A 325 13.74 5.46 11.52
N ASN A 326 14.60 4.55 11.02
CA ASN A 326 15.96 4.83 10.57
C ASN A 326 16.31 4.26 9.18
N GLU A 327 15.32 4.17 8.30
CA GLU A 327 15.43 3.61 6.94
C GLU A 327 16.42 4.29 5.99
N ARG A 328 17.04 5.41 6.41
CA ARG A 328 17.95 6.23 5.60
C ARG A 328 19.43 6.02 5.94
N LEU A 329 19.75 5.13 6.89
CA LEU A 329 21.13 4.75 7.15
C LEU A 329 21.77 4.16 5.88
N HIS A 330 23.01 4.55 5.58
CA HIS A 330 23.71 4.13 4.35
C HIS A 330 23.72 2.60 4.18
N THR A 331 24.06 1.89 5.26
CA THR A 331 24.08 0.42 5.30
C THR A 331 22.71 -0.21 4.98
N VAL A 332 21.61 0.43 5.41
CA VAL A 332 20.24 -0.01 5.11
C VAL A 332 19.94 0.20 3.63
N VAL A 333 20.32 1.34 3.06
CA VAL A 333 20.12 1.67 1.65
C VAL A 333 20.89 0.70 0.74
N GLU A 334 22.15 0.41 1.06
CA GLU A 334 22.99 -0.53 0.30
C GLU A 334 22.43 -1.96 0.32
N ARG A 335 22.05 -2.48 1.50
CA ARG A 335 21.45 -3.83 1.59
C ARG A 335 20.14 -3.91 0.81
N ARG A 336 19.32 -2.87 0.89
CA ARG A 336 18.06 -2.80 0.13
C ARG A 336 18.29 -2.75 -1.38
N ALA A 337 19.34 -2.08 -1.84
CA ALA A 337 19.73 -2.11 -3.24
C ALA A 337 20.05 -3.54 -3.71
N GLN A 338 20.86 -4.28 -2.95
CA GLN A 338 21.19 -5.69 -3.26
C GLN A 338 19.94 -6.58 -3.30
N LEU A 339 19.01 -6.38 -2.36
CA LEU A 339 17.74 -7.11 -2.34
C LEU A 339 16.83 -6.76 -3.52
N LEU A 340 16.82 -5.51 -3.99
CA LEU A 340 16.09 -5.12 -5.20
C LEU A 340 16.71 -5.77 -6.44
N ASP A 341 18.03 -5.76 -6.59
CA ASP A 341 18.72 -6.43 -7.69
C ASP A 341 18.36 -7.93 -7.69
N ARG A 342 18.24 -8.52 -6.51
CA ARG A 342 17.81 -9.90 -6.33
C ARG A 342 16.35 -10.15 -6.72
N ILE A 343 15.43 -9.24 -6.38
CA ILE A 343 14.03 -9.30 -6.82
C ILE A 343 13.97 -9.32 -8.35
N HIS A 344 14.72 -8.44 -9.01
CA HIS A 344 14.76 -8.38 -10.46
C HIS A 344 15.25 -9.70 -11.07
N GLU A 345 16.28 -10.30 -10.49
CA GLU A 345 16.79 -11.61 -10.93
C GLU A 345 15.75 -12.73 -10.78
N ILE A 346 15.03 -12.80 -9.66
CA ILE A 346 14.00 -13.82 -9.45
C ILE A 346 12.83 -13.65 -10.44
N ILE A 347 12.42 -12.41 -10.71
CA ILE A 347 11.41 -12.10 -11.73
C ILE A 347 11.86 -12.62 -13.09
N ARG A 348 13.11 -12.32 -13.48
CA ARG A 348 13.72 -12.76 -14.73
C ARG A 348 13.74 -14.28 -14.87
N LEU A 349 14.20 -14.99 -13.83
CA LEU A 349 14.20 -16.46 -13.79
C LEU A 349 12.78 -17.03 -13.93
N ARG A 350 11.80 -16.43 -13.25
CA ARG A 350 10.41 -16.89 -13.34
C ARG A 350 9.83 -16.70 -14.74
N LEU A 351 10.04 -15.53 -15.35
CA LEU A 351 9.58 -15.22 -16.72
C LEU A 351 10.13 -16.20 -17.77
N ARG A 352 11.36 -16.70 -17.60
CA ARG A 352 11.94 -17.75 -18.46
C ARG A 352 11.26 -19.11 -18.32
N SER A 353 10.71 -19.40 -17.14
CA SER A 353 10.13 -20.71 -16.82
C SER A 353 8.65 -20.86 -17.23
N ILE A 354 7.99 -19.78 -17.62
CA ILE A 354 6.56 -19.78 -17.95
C ILE A 354 6.34 -19.52 -19.45
N PRO A 355 5.30 -20.10 -20.08
CA PRO A 355 5.01 -19.83 -21.48
C PRO A 355 4.82 -18.34 -21.78
N ALA A 356 5.23 -17.91 -22.97
CA ALA A 356 4.95 -16.58 -23.48
C ALA A 356 3.44 -16.37 -23.63
N THR A 357 2.99 -15.15 -23.34
CA THR A 357 1.60 -14.78 -23.62
C THR A 357 1.44 -14.72 -25.13
N GLN A 358 0.69 -15.66 -25.73
CA GLN A 358 0.30 -15.52 -27.12
C GLN A 358 -0.60 -14.28 -27.23
N ALA A 359 -0.23 -13.34 -28.10
CA ALA A 359 -1.16 -12.33 -28.55
C ALA A 359 -2.31 -13.08 -29.22
N SER A 360 -3.55 -12.85 -28.79
CA SER A 360 -4.69 -13.34 -29.55
C SER A 360 -4.61 -12.67 -30.92
N GLU A 361 -4.17 -13.42 -31.92
CA GLU A 361 -4.37 -13.01 -33.31
C GLU A 361 -5.87 -12.81 -33.46
N GLY A 362 -6.26 -11.55 -33.69
CA GLY A 362 -7.63 -11.23 -33.99
C GLY A 362 -8.03 -12.06 -35.21
N THR A 363 -8.94 -13.00 -35.00
CA THR A 363 -9.73 -13.60 -36.07
C THR A 363 -10.55 -12.48 -36.70
N ASN A 364 -9.98 -11.83 -37.71
CA ASN A 364 -10.76 -11.21 -38.77
C ASN A 364 -11.26 -12.37 -39.64
N ALA A 365 -12.51 -12.74 -39.44
CA ALA A 365 -13.31 -13.50 -40.38
C ALA A 365 -14.52 -12.65 -40.78
#